data_AF-A0A9N9ATF7-F1
#
_entry.id   AF-A0A9N9ATF7-F1
#
_cell.length_a   1.000
_cell.length_b   1.000
_cell.length_c   1.000
_cell.angle_alpha   90.00
_cell.angle_beta   90.00
_cell.angle_gamma   90.00
#
_symmetry.space_group_name_H-M   'P 1'
#
loop_
_entity.id
_entity.type
_entity.pdbx_description
1 polymer ?
#
loop_
_entity_poly.entity_id
_entity_poly.type
_entity_poly.pdbx_seq_one_letter_code
_entity_poly.pdbx_strand_id
1 'polypeptide(L)'
;SYSKEDITKFLYISKSTVHQTLDTFQKWGYIKKPFKEQLGHQKIFAYEELDLLKRIIIEKVVFYLDELVVKMENYIQKQVSVSTI
;
A
#
# COMPACT_ATOMS: atom_id res chain seq x y z
N SER A 1 -12.93 -15.58 30.65
CA SER A 1 -12.41 -14.41 29.90
C SER A 1 -12.58 -13.16 30.73
N TYR A 2 -11.59 -12.27 30.75
CA TYR A 2 -11.71 -10.96 31.42
C TYR A 2 -12.66 -10.04 30.63
N SER A 3 -13.46 -9.23 31.33
CA SER A 3 -14.28 -8.20 30.67
C SER A 3 -13.41 -7.04 30.17
N LYS A 4 -13.93 -6.23 29.23
CA LYS A 4 -13.22 -5.03 28.75
C LYS A 4 -12.97 -4.04 29.90
N GLU A 5 -13.90 -3.96 30.84
CA GLU A 5 -13.84 -3.15 32.05
C GLU A 5 -12.73 -3.63 33.00
N ASP A 6 -12.58 -4.95 33.16
CA ASP A 6 -11.50 -5.53 33.96
C ASP A 6 -10.13 -5.20 33.35
N ILE A 7 -10.00 -5.34 32.03
CA ILE A 7 -8.75 -5.05 31.30
C ILE A 7 -8.37 -3.57 31.45
N THR A 8 -9.33 -2.66 31.31
CA THR A 8 -9.11 -1.22 31.51
C THR A 8 -8.57 -0.93 32.92
N LYS A 9 -9.14 -1.56 33.95
CA LYS A 9 -8.72 -1.35 35.34
C LYS A 9 -7.36 -1.97 35.63
N PHE A 10 -7.14 -3.22 35.19
CA PHE A 10 -5.88 -3.92 35.44
C PHE A 10 -4.69 -3.29 34.73
N LEU A 11 -4.88 -2.83 33.49
CA LEU A 11 -3.81 -2.25 32.69
C LEU A 11 -3.71 -0.73 32.83
N TYR A 12 -4.66 -0.08 33.50
CA TYR A 12 -4.79 1.38 33.57
C TYR A 12 -4.83 2.03 32.18
N ILE A 13 -5.51 1.37 31.23
CA ILE A 13 -5.63 1.82 29.83
C ILE A 13 -7.06 2.26 29.56
N SER A 14 -7.22 3.34 28.78
CA SER A 14 -8.54 3.86 28.44
C SER A 14 -9.44 2.81 27.75
N LYS A 15 -10.75 2.87 28.02
CA LYS A 15 -11.73 1.95 27.43
C LYS A 15 -11.72 1.99 25.90
N SER A 16 -11.48 3.16 25.30
CA SER A 16 -11.39 3.30 23.84
C SER A 16 -10.17 2.57 23.29
N THR A 17 -9.02 2.65 23.96
CA THR A 17 -7.82 1.91 23.57
C THR A 17 -8.04 0.40 23.67
N VAL A 18 -8.61 -0.10 24.77
CA VAL A 18 -8.93 -1.53 24.93
C VAL A 18 -9.87 -2.02 23.82
N HIS A 19 -10.89 -1.23 23.49
CA HIS A 19 -11.83 -1.55 22.41
C HIS A 19 -11.13 -1.62 21.05
N GLN A 20 -10.37 -0.60 20.68
CA GLN A 20 -9.65 -0.55 19.40
C GLN A 20 -8.62 -1.69 19.27
N THR A 21 -7.91 -2.01 20.34
CA THR A 21 -6.93 -3.09 20.35
C THR A 21 -7.60 -4.46 20.18
N LEU A 22 -8.71 -4.71 20.87
CA LEU A 22 -9.44 -5.97 20.73
C LEU A 22 -10.07 -6.11 19.35
N ASP A 23 -10.67 -5.05 18.81
CA ASP A 23 -11.24 -5.07 17.46
C ASP A 23 -10.16 -5.32 16.40
N THR A 24 -8.99 -4.71 16.56
CA THR A 24 -7.83 -4.95 15.69
C THR A 24 -7.40 -6.41 15.77
N PHE A 25 -7.29 -6.96 16.98
CA PHE A 25 -6.90 -8.35 17.18
C PHE A 25 -7.93 -9.34 16.62
N GLN A 26 -9.24 -9.08 16.81
CA GLN A 26 -10.29 -9.93 16.26
C GLN A 26 -10.30 -9.92 14.74
N LYS A 27 -10.05 -8.74 14.13
CA LYS A 27 -10.05 -8.58 12.68
C LYS A 27 -8.82 -9.17 12.02
N TRP A 28 -7.64 -9.01 12.64
CA TRP A 28 -6.36 -9.29 11.98
C TRP A 28 -5.56 -10.43 12.63
N GLY A 29 -5.91 -10.86 13.84
CA GLY A 29 -5.16 -11.87 14.59
C GLY A 29 -3.88 -11.36 15.24
N TYR A 30 -3.56 -10.06 15.14
CA TYR A 30 -2.39 -9.43 15.76
C TYR A 30 -2.64 -7.96 16.09
N ILE A 31 -1.88 -7.43 17.06
CA ILE A 31 -2.04 -6.07 17.60
C ILE A 31 -1.09 -5.05 16.94
N LYS A 32 0.03 -5.49 16.32
CA LYS A 32 0.91 -4.60 15.54
C LYS A 32 0.14 -4.00 14.36
N LYS A 33 0.45 -2.76 13.95
CA LYS A 33 -0.10 -2.22 12.68
C LYS A 33 0.51 -3.02 11.52
N PRO A 34 -0.28 -3.62 10.61
CA PRO A 34 0.23 -4.31 9.42
C PRO A 34 1.25 -3.47 8.63
N PHE A 35 0.97 -2.17 8.55
CA PHE A 35 1.64 -1.25 7.64
C PHE A 35 2.75 -0.43 8.30
N LYS A 36 3.19 -0.79 9.52
CA LYS A 36 4.23 -0.04 10.24
C LYS A 36 5.66 -0.38 9.79
N GLU A 37 5.86 -1.48 9.09
CA GLU A 37 7.16 -1.86 8.54
C GLU A 37 7.19 -1.44 7.06
N GLN A 38 7.81 -0.28 6.82
CA GLN A 38 8.12 0.35 5.52
C GLN A 38 6.94 0.57 4.55
N LEU A 39 6.23 1.70 4.74
CA LEU A 39 5.56 2.40 3.64
C LEU A 39 6.61 3.08 2.74
N GLY A 40 7.37 2.24 2.06
CA GLY A 40 8.30 2.60 1.01
C GLY A 40 8.30 1.43 0.06
N HIS A 41 7.21 1.26 -0.69
CA HIS A 41 7.25 0.33 -1.81
C HIS A 41 8.49 0.71 -2.62
N GLN A 42 9.37 -0.25 -2.91
CA GLN A 42 10.31 -0.09 -4.03
C GLN A 42 9.42 0.12 -5.25
N LYS A 43 9.10 1.38 -5.55
CA LYS A 43 8.31 1.67 -6.73
C LYS A 43 9.23 1.40 -7.89
N ILE A 44 8.85 0.42 -8.72
CA ILE A 44 9.53 0.13 -9.98
C ILE A 44 9.60 1.43 -10.81
N PHE A 45 8.58 2.27 -10.67
CA PHE A 45 8.54 3.63 -11.19
C PHE A 45 8.72 4.72 -10.12
N ALA A 46 9.66 5.63 -10.36
CA ALA A 46 9.72 6.92 -9.68
C ALA A 46 8.47 7.76 -10.00
N TYR A 47 8.25 8.83 -9.25
CA TYR A 47 7.07 9.68 -9.42
C TYR A 47 7.05 10.35 -10.81
N GLU A 48 8.22 10.75 -11.30
CA GLU A 48 8.42 11.37 -12.61
C GLU A 48 8.11 10.38 -13.74
N GLU A 49 8.46 9.10 -13.55
CA GLU A 49 8.19 8.03 -14.51
C GLU A 49 6.69 7.71 -14.58
N LEU A 50 5.98 7.76 -13.44
CA LEU A 50 4.52 7.65 -13.40
C LEU A 50 3.83 8.85 -14.06
N ASP A 51 4.38 10.06 -13.92
CA ASP A 51 3.82 11.24 -14.59
C ASP A 51 3.98 11.13 -16.12
N LEU A 52 5.14 10.65 -16.57
CA LEU A 52 5.37 10.34 -17.99
C LEU A 52 4.39 9.28 -18.50
N LEU A 53 4.21 8.20 -17.75
CA LEU A 53 3.25 7.14 -18.09
C LEU A 53 1.83 7.70 -18.30
N LYS A 54 1.38 8.55 -17.38
CA LYS A 54 0.07 9.22 -17.48
C LYS A 54 -0.03 10.06 -18.75
N ARG A 55 1.00 10.84 -19.07
CA ARG A 55 1.01 11.67 -20.30
C ARG A 55 0.91 10.80 -21.55
N ILE A 56 1.66 9.71 -21.63
CA ILE A 56 1.63 8.78 -22.78
C ILE A 56 0.24 8.19 -22.97
N ILE A 57 -0.42 7.76 -21.88
CA ILE A 57 -1.78 7.20 -21.93
C ILE A 57 -2.80 8.26 -22.37
N ILE A 58 -2.68 9.50 -21.87
CA ILE A 58 -3.58 10.60 -22.21
C ILE A 58 -3.43 11.05 -23.67
N GLU A 59 -2.19 11.13 -24.16
CA GLU A 59 -1.91 11.55 -25.55
C GLU A 59 -2.41 10.53 -26.58
N LYS A 60 -2.40 9.23 -26.24
CA LYS A 60 -2.85 8.15 -27.13
C LYS A 60 -3.47 7.01 -26.34
N VAL A 61 -4.80 7.04 -26.23
CA VAL A 61 -5.63 6.07 -25.49
C VAL A 61 -5.59 4.63 -26.08
N VAL A 62 -4.99 4.41 -27.26
CA VAL A 62 -5.11 3.15 -28.02
C VAL A 62 -3.84 2.29 -28.03
N PHE A 63 -2.86 2.54 -27.15
CA PHE A 63 -1.70 1.65 -27.08
C PHE A 63 -2.05 0.30 -26.45
N TYR A 64 -1.59 -0.78 -27.06
CA TYR A 64 -1.56 -2.08 -26.38
C TYR A 64 -0.52 -2.04 -25.25
N LEU A 65 -0.71 -2.86 -24.22
CA LEU A 65 0.15 -2.82 -23.02
C LEU A 65 1.62 -3.13 -23.33
N ASP A 66 1.90 -3.99 -24.31
CA ASP A 66 3.24 -4.33 -24.79
C ASP A 66 3.90 -3.17 -25.53
N GLU A 67 3.16 -2.45 -26.38
CA GLU A 67 3.65 -1.21 -27.02
C GLU A 67 3.99 -0.14 -25.98
N LEU A 68 3.21 -0.10 -24.91
CA LEU A 68 3.38 0.85 -23.82
C LEU A 68 4.62 0.49 -22.98
N VAL A 69 4.87 -0.80 -22.74
CA VAL A 69 6.12 -1.30 -22.15
C VAL A 69 7.32 -0.84 -22.97
N VAL A 70 7.34 -1.13 -24.28
CA VAL A 70 8.48 -0.77 -25.15
C VAL A 70 8.74 0.74 -25.13
N LYS A 71 7.69 1.56 -25.14
CA LYS A 71 7.84 3.02 -25.00
C LYS A 71 8.41 3.43 -23.66
N MET A 72 7.87 2.91 -22.57
CA MET A 72 8.34 3.22 -21.22
C MET A 72 9.80 2.82 -21.05
N GLU A 73 10.20 1.62 -21.50
CA GLU A 73 11.59 1.15 -21.47
C GLU A 73 12.54 2.09 -22.24
N ASN A 74 12.11 2.56 -23.43
CA ASN A 74 12.88 3.52 -24.21
C ASN A 74 13.09 4.86 -23.50
N TYR A 75 12.10 5.33 -22.73
CA TYR A 75 12.19 6.61 -22.01
C TYR A 75 13.00 6.52 -20.72
N ILE A 76 12.75 5.49 -19.92
CA ILE A 76 13.32 5.39 -18.56
C ILE A 76 14.61 4.57 -18.51
N GLN A 77 14.97 3.88 -19.62
CA GLN A 77 16.11 2.98 -19.73
C GLN A 77 16.14 1.88 -18.66
N LYS A 78 14.97 1.41 -18.24
CA LYS A 78 14.79 0.29 -17.31
C LYS A 78 13.86 -0.72 -17.93
N GLN A 79 14.07 -1.99 -17.63
CA GLN A 79 13.17 -3.05 -18.02
C GLN A 79 11.85 -2.94 -17.26
N VAL A 80 10.74 -3.08 -17.96
CA VAL A 80 9.38 -2.98 -17.40
C VAL A 80 8.60 -4.22 -17.83
N SER A 81 7.93 -4.89 -16.89
CA SER A 81 7.01 -5.96 -17.26
C SER A 81 5.64 -5.38 -17.62
N VAL A 82 4.91 -6.07 -18.50
CA VAL A 82 3.51 -5.76 -18.80
C VAL A 82 2.66 -5.67 -17.53
N SER A 83 2.93 -6.50 -16.52
CA SER A 83 2.20 -6.48 -15.23
C SER A 83 2.48 -5.24 -14.36
N THR A 84 3.52 -4.48 -14.69
CA THR A 84 3.92 -3.26 -13.96
C THR A 84 3.21 -2.02 -14.51
N ILE A 85 2.72 -2.10 -15.75
CA ILE A 85 1.92 -1.06 -16.43
C ILE A 85 0.45 -1.27 -16.12
#